data_AF-A0A382UJB6-F1
#
_entry.id   AF-A0A382UJB6-F1
#
_cell.length_a   1.000
_cell.length_b   1.000
_cell.length_c   1.000
_cell.angle_alpha   90.00
_cell.angle_beta   90.00
_cell.angle_gamma   90.00
#
_symmetry.space_group_name_H-M   'P 1'
#
loop_
_entity.id
_entity.type
_entity.pdbx_description
1 polymer ?
#
loop_
_entity_poly.entity_id
_entity_poly.type
_entity_poly.pdbx_seq_one_letter_code
_entity_poly.pdbx_strand_id
1 'polypeptide(L)'
;MKELNKEESERLSKLAIANGMAVLFIGLVAGVMLIFSMLGGVGLWPLPIAEVNVPGTTRGWTAAHVGGILNGVMIATIAVLMRHLEMTGKAAFWVGWGLIITGWANTI
;
A
#
# COMPACT_ATOMS: atom_id res chain seq x y z
N MET A 1 11.03 0.23 -26.35
CA MET A 1 10.52 0.73 -25.06
C MET A 1 9.57 1.87 -25.35
N LYS A 2 8.36 1.87 -24.76
CA LYS A 2 7.32 2.86 -25.07
C LYS A 2 7.74 4.24 -24.55
N GLU A 3 7.66 5.26 -25.40
CA GLU A 3 7.81 6.66 -24.98
C GLU A 3 6.42 7.21 -24.70
N LEU A 4 6.19 7.67 -23.47
CA LEU A 4 4.89 8.21 -23.07
C LEU A 4 4.77 9.67 -23.46
N ASN A 5 3.67 10.02 -24.11
CA ASN A 5 3.29 11.41 -24.25
C ASN A 5 2.72 11.96 -22.92
N LYS A 6 2.42 13.26 -22.86
CA LYS A 6 1.94 13.93 -21.64
C LYS A 6 0.64 13.30 -21.10
N GLU A 7 -0.32 13.00 -21.97
CA GLU A 7 -1.60 12.42 -21.59
C GLU A 7 -1.44 10.99 -21.03
N GLU A 8 -0.61 10.18 -21.67
CA GLU A 8 -0.31 8.82 -21.22
C GLU A 8 0.43 8.82 -19.87
N SER A 9 1.34 9.77 -19.65
CA SER A 9 2.03 9.95 -18.38
C SER A 9 1.05 10.33 -17.26
N GLU A 10 0.12 11.25 -17.52
CA GLU A 10 -0.91 11.62 -16.55
C GLU A 10 -1.83 10.44 -16.20
N ARG A 11 -2.23 9.64 -17.19
CA ARG A 11 -3.02 8.43 -16.99
C ARG A 11 -2.25 7.42 -16.12
N LEU A 12 -0.96 7.22 -16.40
CA LEU A 12 -0.11 6.32 -15.61
C LEU A 12 0.08 6.83 -14.17
N SER A 13 0.27 8.12 -13.96
CA SER A 13 0.31 8.71 -12.62
C SER A 13 -1.00 8.46 -11.86
N LYS A 14 -2.16 8.73 -12.46
CA LYS A 14 -3.47 8.46 -11.83
C LYS A 14 -3.63 6.98 -11.46
N LEU A 15 -3.17 6.08 -12.33
CA LEU A 15 -3.16 4.64 -12.06
C LEU A 15 -2.24 4.30 -10.89
N ALA A 16 -1.03 4.87 -10.84
CA ALA A 16 -0.09 4.67 -9.74
C ALA A 16 -0.66 5.19 -8.41
N ILE A 17 -1.33 6.34 -8.40
CA ILE A 17 -2.05 6.86 -7.22
C ILE A 17 -3.11 5.85 -6.77
N ALA A 18 -3.96 5.36 -7.68
CA ALA A 18 -4.99 4.39 -7.33
C ALA A 18 -4.42 3.11 -6.70
N ASN A 19 -3.31 2.60 -7.24
CA ASN A 19 -2.61 1.44 -6.67
C ASN A 19 -1.98 1.75 -5.31
N GLY A 20 -1.34 2.92 -5.15
CA GLY A 20 -0.80 3.38 -3.87
C GLY A 20 -1.89 3.48 -2.79
N MET A 21 -3.07 3.98 -3.14
CA MET A 21 -4.22 4.02 -2.24
C MET A 21 -4.74 2.63 -1.88
N ALA A 22 -4.74 1.68 -2.82
CA ALA A 22 -5.11 0.29 -2.55
C ALA A 22 -4.11 -0.39 -1.59
N VAL A 23 -2.80 -0.20 -1.79
CA VAL A 23 -1.75 -0.70 -0.88
C VAL A 23 -1.88 -0.09 0.51
N LEU A 24 -2.12 1.23 0.60
CA LEU A 24 -2.37 1.91 1.87
C LEU A 24 -3.59 1.30 2.59
N PHE A 25 -4.68 1.07 1.85
CA PHE A 25 -5.89 0.46 2.40
C PHE A 25 -5.62 -0.94 2.95
N ILE A 26 -4.87 -1.77 2.22
CA ILE A 26 -4.44 -3.08 2.71
C ILE A 26 -3.61 -2.95 4.00
N GLY A 27 -2.69 -1.97 4.06
CA GLY A 27 -1.94 -1.65 5.27
C GLY A 27 -2.84 -1.29 6.46
N LEU A 28 -3.90 -0.51 6.25
CA LEU A 28 -4.88 -0.22 7.30
C LEU A 28 -5.63 -1.47 7.77
N VAL A 29 -6.05 -2.33 6.85
CA VAL A 29 -6.70 -3.61 7.18
C VAL A 29 -5.75 -4.53 7.97
N ALA A 30 -4.46 -4.56 7.62
CA ALA A 30 -3.45 -5.29 8.39
C ALA A 30 -3.32 -4.79 9.84
N GLY A 31 -3.64 -3.52 10.10
CA GLY A 31 -3.70 -2.96 11.46
C GLY A 31 -4.79 -3.61 12.33
N VAL A 32 -5.92 -4.00 11.74
CA VAL A 32 -6.97 -4.75 12.45
C VAL A 32 -6.46 -6.12 12.88
N MET A 33 -5.74 -6.82 11.99
CA MET A 33 -5.12 -8.11 12.29
C MET A 33 -4.02 -7.99 13.34
N LEU A 34 -3.26 -6.89 13.31
CA LEU A 34 -2.27 -6.57 14.33
C LEU A 34 -2.91 -6.41 15.73
N ILE A 35 -4.04 -5.71 15.83
CA ILE A 35 -4.77 -5.54 17.10
C ILE A 35 -5.10 -6.90 17.70
N PHE A 36 -5.69 -7.80 16.90
CA PHE A 36 -6.03 -9.14 17.36
C PHE A 36 -4.79 -9.98 17.70
N SER A 37 -3.71 -9.86 16.92
CA SER A 37 -2.43 -10.51 17.21
C SER A 37 -1.80 -10.04 18.53
N MET A 38 -2.05 -8.79 18.95
CA MET A 38 -1.53 -8.23 20.21
C MET A 38 -2.44 -8.54 21.41
N LEU A 39 -3.77 -8.55 21.21
CA LEU A 39 -4.72 -8.80 22.29
C LEU A 39 -4.70 -10.27 22.77
N GLY A 40 -4.40 -11.23 21.89
CA GLY A 40 -4.39 -12.66 22.23
C GLY A 40 -5.78 -13.25 22.53
N GLY A 41 -6.85 -12.48 22.39
CA GLY A 41 -8.24 -12.88 22.61
C GLY A 41 -9.18 -11.68 22.53
N VAL A 42 -10.44 -11.91 22.16
CA VAL A 42 -11.47 -10.87 22.09
C VAL A 42 -12.52 -11.18 23.14
N GLY A 43 -12.58 -10.35 24.19
CA GLY A 43 -13.64 -10.38 25.18
C GLY A 43 -14.68 -9.31 24.89
N LEU A 44 -15.92 -9.72 24.59
CA LEU A 44 -17.07 -8.82 24.48
C LEU A 44 -17.91 -8.97 25.75
N TRP A 45 -17.93 -7.97 26.62
CA TRP A 45 -18.74 -8.04 27.84
C TRP A 45 -20.23 -8.22 27.52
N PRO A 46 -20.99 -9.16 28.15
CA PRO A 46 -20.63 -10.07 29.25
C PRO A 46 -20.26 -11.51 28.80
N LEU A 47 -19.94 -11.71 27.53
CA LEU A 47 -19.58 -13.02 26.96
C LEU A 47 -18.17 -13.49 27.40
N PRO A 48 -17.93 -14.81 27.45
CA PRO A 48 -16.60 -15.36 27.67
C PRO A 48 -15.59 -14.88 26.63
N ILE A 49 -14.33 -14.74 27.04
CA ILE A 49 -13.23 -14.35 26.15
C ILE A 49 -13.07 -15.45 25.09
N ALA A 50 -13.24 -15.09 23.82
CA ALA A 50 -12.92 -15.97 22.71
C ALA A 50 -11.43 -15.83 22.39
N GLU A 51 -10.67 -16.91 22.51
CA GLU A 51 -9.30 -16.96 22.03
C GLU A 51 -9.29 -16.87 20.50
N VAL A 52 -8.84 -15.73 19.98
CA VAL A 52 -8.69 -15.51 18.54
C VAL A 52 -7.22 -15.72 18.19
N ASN A 53 -6.90 -16.89 17.68
CA ASN A 53 -5.58 -17.18 17.13
C ASN A 53 -5.52 -16.67 15.68
N VAL A 54 -4.96 -15.47 15.51
CA VAL A 54 -4.69 -14.91 14.19
C VAL A 54 -3.42 -15.53 13.61
N PRO A 55 -3.44 -16.05 12.36
CA PRO A 55 -2.25 -16.59 11.74
C PRO A 55 -1.16 -15.52 11.58
N GLY A 56 0.11 -15.91 11.70
CA GLY A 56 1.26 -15.00 11.57
C GLY A 56 1.82 -14.53 12.91
N THR A 57 2.81 -13.63 12.84
CA THR A 57 3.48 -13.07 14.02
C THR A 57 3.12 -11.61 14.18
N THR A 58 3.09 -11.09 15.41
CA THR A 58 2.89 -9.66 15.67
C THR A 58 3.86 -8.80 14.86
N ARG A 59 5.14 -9.21 14.79
CA ARG A 59 6.15 -8.53 13.96
C ARG A 59 5.78 -8.51 12.48
N GLY A 60 5.28 -9.61 11.94
CA GLY A 60 4.81 -9.70 10.55
C GLY A 60 3.63 -8.75 10.30
N TRP A 61 2.65 -8.72 11.20
CA TRP A 61 1.50 -7.82 11.12
C TRP A 61 1.88 -6.35 11.27
N THR A 62 2.83 -6.02 12.15
CA THR A 62 3.38 -4.65 12.26
C THR A 62 4.06 -4.23 10.96
N ALA A 63 4.84 -5.12 10.34
CA ALA A 63 5.48 -4.85 9.06
C ALA A 63 4.45 -4.65 7.93
N ALA A 64 3.43 -5.51 7.85
CA ALA A 64 2.35 -5.37 6.86
C ALA A 64 1.55 -4.06 7.06
N HIS A 65 1.26 -3.69 8.31
CA HIS A 65 0.54 -2.46 8.63
C HIS A 65 1.35 -1.21 8.32
N VAL A 66 2.49 -1.02 8.99
CA VAL A 66 3.30 0.20 8.88
C VAL A 66 3.95 0.28 7.50
N GLY A 67 4.48 -0.85 7.01
CA GLY A 67 5.08 -0.94 5.68
C GLY A 67 4.07 -0.65 4.58
N GLY A 68 2.87 -1.24 4.64
CA GLY A 68 1.80 -0.99 3.68
C GLY A 68 1.36 0.47 3.64
N ILE A 69 1.19 1.11 4.81
CA ILE A 69 0.83 2.54 4.89
C ILE A 69 1.93 3.40 4.28
N LEU A 70 3.19 3.26 4.73
CA LEU A 70 4.29 4.09 4.25
C LEU A 70 4.54 3.90 2.76
N ASN A 71 4.44 2.66 2.26
CA ASN A 71 4.59 2.36 0.84
C ASN A 71 3.48 3.01 0.00
N GLY A 72 2.22 2.88 0.42
CA GLY A 72 1.09 3.50 -0.27
C GLY A 72 1.17 5.03 -0.32
N VAL A 73 1.56 5.66 0.81
CA VAL A 73 1.79 7.12 0.87
C VAL A 73 2.93 7.53 -0.06
N MET A 74 4.05 6.81 -0.06
CA MET A 74 5.19 7.10 -0.92
C MET A 74 4.83 7.01 -2.40
N ILE A 75 4.11 5.95 -2.82
CA ILE A 75 3.64 5.78 -4.19
C ILE A 75 2.72 6.93 -4.61
N ALA A 76 1.71 7.26 -3.80
CA ALA A 76 0.80 8.34 -4.09
C ALA A 76 1.54 9.68 -4.21
N THR A 77 2.49 9.94 -3.31
CA THR A 77 3.29 11.17 -3.30
C THR A 77 4.14 11.29 -4.56
N ILE A 78 4.91 10.26 -4.92
CA ILE A 78 5.77 10.29 -6.11
C ILE A 78 4.92 10.38 -7.37
N ALA A 79 3.79 9.67 -7.43
CA ALA A 79 2.89 9.75 -8.58
C ALA A 79 2.26 11.15 -8.74
N VAL A 80 1.96 11.86 -7.65
CA VAL A 80 1.56 13.29 -7.70
C VAL A 80 2.72 14.16 -8.21
N LEU A 81 3.94 13.92 -7.74
CA LEU A 81 5.12 14.65 -8.22
C LEU A 81 5.39 14.42 -9.71
N MET A 82 5.15 13.22 -10.25
CA MET A 82 5.25 12.95 -11.69
C MET A 82 4.39 13.91 -12.53
N ARG A 83 3.20 14.27 -12.03
CA ARG A 83 2.30 15.24 -12.68
C ARG A 83 2.81 16.66 -12.52
N HIS A 84 3.26 17.03 -11.33
CA HIS A 84 3.72 18.37 -11.04
C HIS A 84 5.00 18.74 -11.80
N LEU A 85 5.89 17.76 -12.01
CA LEU A 85 7.12 17.89 -12.79
C LEU A 85 6.93 17.67 -14.30
N GLU A 86 5.69 17.45 -14.75
CA GLU A 86 5.34 17.16 -16.14
C GLU A 86 6.23 16.07 -16.78
N MET A 87 6.52 14.99 -16.02
CA MET A 87 7.41 13.94 -16.50
C MET A 87 6.82 13.27 -17.76
N THR A 88 7.66 13.06 -18.78
CA THR A 88 7.25 12.38 -20.03
C THR A 88 8.30 11.37 -20.49
N GLY A 89 8.00 10.65 -21.58
CA GLY A 89 8.91 9.71 -22.21
C GLY A 89 9.20 8.47 -21.37
N LYS A 90 10.44 7.97 -21.45
CA LYS A 90 10.88 6.73 -20.81
C LYS A 90 10.97 6.84 -19.29
N ALA A 91 11.31 8.03 -18.77
CA ALA A 91 11.41 8.26 -17.33
C ALA A 91 10.05 8.08 -16.65
N ALA A 92 8.99 8.68 -17.23
CA ALA A 92 7.63 8.51 -16.72
C ALA A 92 7.18 7.04 -16.74
N PHE A 93 7.54 6.30 -17.79
CA PHE A 93 7.21 4.88 -17.91
C PHE A 93 7.84 4.04 -16.79
N TRP A 94 9.15 4.19 -16.59
CA TRP A 94 9.87 3.42 -15.57
C TRP A 94 9.48 3.79 -14.16
N VAL A 95 9.30 5.09 -13.87
CA VAL A 95 8.87 5.52 -12.54
C VAL A 95 7.45 5.03 -12.26
N GLY A 96 6.50 5.26 -13.17
CA GLY A 96 5.11 4.88 -12.94
C GLY A 96 4.92 3.36 -12.75
N TRP A 97 5.50 2.54 -13.63
CA TRP A 97 5.43 1.08 -13.47
C TRP A 97 6.29 0.57 -12.32
N GLY A 98 7.45 1.18 -12.08
CA GLY A 98 8.30 0.87 -10.93
C GLY A 98 7.53 1.02 -9.62
N LEU A 99 6.85 2.16 -9.43
CA LEU A 99 6.02 2.42 -8.25
C LEU A 99 4.93 1.37 -8.05
N ILE A 100 4.22 1.01 -9.13
CA ILE A 100 3.15 0.00 -9.06
C ILE A 100 3.72 -1.37 -8.67
N ILE A 101 4.80 -1.80 -9.34
CA ILE A 101 5.43 -3.10 -9.08
C ILE A 101 5.98 -3.16 -7.65
N THR A 102 6.70 -2.14 -7.20
CA THR A 102 7.22 -2.09 -5.82
C THR A 102 6.11 -2.02 -4.79
N GLY A 103 4.99 -1.37 -5.12
CA GLY A 103 3.78 -1.34 -4.29
C GLY A 103 3.28 -2.73 -3.96
N TRP A 104 3.00 -3.51 -5.00
CA TRP A 104 2.48 -4.86 -4.85
C TRP A 104 3.51 -5.85 -4.33
N ALA A 105 4.77 -5.77 -4.78
CA ALA A 105 5.83 -6.67 -4.34
C ALA A 105 6.19 -6.53 -2.85
N ASN A 106 5.96 -5.37 -2.24
CA ASN A 106 6.13 -5.17 -0.79
C ASN A 106 4.89 -5.62 0.01
N THR A 107 3.74 -5.72 -0.65
CA THR A 107 2.47 -6.10 0.00
C THR A 107 2.30 -7.61 0.10
N ILE A 108 2.91 -8.37 -0.81
CA ILE A 108 2.94 -9.84 -0.85
C ILE A 108 4.09 -10.36 0.01
#